data_AF-A0A953RA05-F1
#
_entry.id   AF-A0A953RA05-F1
#
_cell.length_a   1.000
_cell.length_b   1.000
_cell.length_c   1.000
_cell.angle_alpha   90.00
_cell.angle_beta   90.00
_cell.angle_gamma   90.00
#
_symmetry.space_group_name_H-M   'P 1'
#
loop_
_entity.id
_entity.type
_entity.pdbx_description
1 polymer ?
#
loop_
_entity_poly.entity_id
_entity_poly.type
_entity_poly.pdbx_seq_one_letter_code
_entity_poly.pdbx_strand_id
1 'polypeptide(L)'
;MATMPAFFRTTYAPAYAEATRRAAPVRAERNPFELRALPLEDVFFYCKKIDNSRLEREHDPKAQGACWSAIGGAVVVLALLTGVLAPSVASTMAGYKLEALRAEERSLLDERRTLELQEAELLSPDRLERLAREQNLVTPASGQVFRLDGKSDGAVAMAR
;
A
#
# COMPACT_ATOMS: atom_id res chain seq x y z
N MET A 1 17.69 48.92 -14.24
CA MET A 1 16.49 49.24 -13.45
C MET A 1 16.85 49.16 -11.98
N ALA A 2 16.60 50.26 -11.26
CA ALA A 2 16.59 50.46 -9.80
C ALA A 2 17.72 49.84 -8.95
N THR A 3 18.88 50.51 -8.95
CA THR A 3 19.85 50.47 -7.85
C THR A 3 19.31 51.33 -6.69
N MET A 4 18.88 50.69 -5.59
CA MET A 4 18.62 51.40 -4.34
C MET A 4 19.92 51.51 -3.53
N PRO A 5 20.36 52.72 -3.14
CA PRO A 5 21.54 52.88 -2.31
C PRO A 5 21.19 52.61 -0.84
N ALA A 6 21.91 51.67 -0.24
CA ALA A 6 21.93 51.44 1.18
C ALA A 6 22.72 52.56 1.88
N PHE A 7 22.03 53.43 2.61
CA PHE A 7 22.65 54.37 3.54
C PHE A 7 21.99 54.25 4.91
N PHE A 8 22.52 53.37 5.76
CA PHE A 8 22.43 53.56 7.20
C PHE A 8 23.82 53.37 7.79
N ARG A 9 24.53 54.49 7.90
CA ARG A 9 25.73 54.60 8.71
C ARG A 9 25.27 54.64 10.16
N THR A 10 25.50 53.56 10.90
CA THR A 10 25.31 53.54 12.35
C THR A 10 26.37 54.44 12.98
N THR A 11 26.02 55.69 13.27
CA THR A 11 26.77 56.50 14.24
C THR A 11 26.36 56.04 15.63
N TYR A 12 27.12 55.08 16.17
CA TYR A 12 27.12 54.82 17.61
C TYR A 12 27.77 56.03 18.29
N ALA A 13 26.95 56.82 18.97
CA ALA A 13 27.42 57.86 19.88
C ALA A 13 26.81 57.58 21.26
N PRO A 14 27.61 57.29 22.30
CA PRO A 14 27.13 57.32 23.66
C PRO A 14 27.29 58.75 24.18
N ALA A 15 26.19 59.42 24.48
CA ALA A 15 26.23 60.71 25.17
C ALA A 15 25.00 60.83 26.07
N TYR A 16 25.05 60.16 27.21
CA TYR A 16 24.31 60.60 28.38
C TYR A 16 25.19 61.64 29.07
N ALA A 17 24.97 62.92 28.78
CA ALA A 17 25.51 64.01 29.58
C ALA A 17 24.68 65.28 29.41
N GLU A 18 24.32 65.82 30.57
CA GLU A 18 23.97 67.23 30.83
C GLU A 18 22.60 67.74 30.38
N ALA A 19 21.65 67.63 31.32
CA ALA A 19 20.56 68.57 31.47
C ALA A 19 21.11 70.01 31.55
N THR A 20 21.00 70.73 30.44
CA THR A 20 21.51 72.10 30.30
C THR A 20 20.40 73.11 30.65
N ARG A 21 20.84 74.13 31.39
CA ARG A 21 20.11 75.31 31.86
C ARG A 21 19.23 75.93 30.76
N ARG A 22 18.01 76.35 31.11
CA ARG A 22 17.17 77.20 30.25
C ARG A 22 17.93 78.48 29.90
N ALA A 23 18.37 78.60 28.66
CA ALA A 23 18.82 79.86 28.10
C ALA A 23 17.61 80.77 27.85
N ALA A 24 17.74 82.05 28.22
CA ALA A 24 16.75 83.08 27.93
C ALA A 24 16.52 83.20 26.41
N PRO A 25 15.32 83.58 25.94
CA PRO A 25 15.03 83.61 24.52
C PRO A 25 15.77 84.79 23.88
N VAL A 26 16.94 84.52 23.32
CA VAL A 26 17.55 85.40 22.33
C VAL A 26 16.67 85.31 21.10
N ARG A 27 16.03 86.42 20.73
CA ARG A 27 15.21 86.52 19.52
C ARG A 27 16.16 86.29 18.33
N ALA A 28 16.15 85.08 17.79
CA ALA A 28 17.01 84.70 16.69
C ALA A 28 16.72 85.63 15.50
N GLU A 29 17.76 86.30 15.02
CA GLU A 29 17.74 87.05 13.78
C GLU A 29 17.36 86.08 12.66
N ARG A 30 16.25 86.36 11.96
CA ARG A 30 15.66 85.42 11.01
C ARG A 30 16.60 85.28 9.82
N ASN A 31 17.26 84.12 9.69
CA ASN A 31 18.22 83.88 8.63
C ASN A 31 17.47 83.94 7.27
N PRO A 32 17.89 84.78 6.32
CA PRO A 32 17.19 84.93 5.04
C PRO A 32 17.26 83.69 4.16
N PHE A 33 18.08 82.70 4.52
CA PHE A 33 18.22 81.41 3.84
C PHE A 33 17.50 80.25 4.56
N GLU A 34 16.72 80.52 5.61
CA GLU A 34 15.89 79.48 6.24
C GLU A 34 14.77 79.07 5.28
N LEU A 35 14.84 77.82 4.83
CA LEU A 35 13.79 77.18 4.05
C LEU A 35 12.57 76.92 4.94
N ARG A 36 11.38 76.93 4.35
CA ARG A 36 10.15 76.52 5.02
C ARG A 36 10.30 75.07 5.48
N ALA A 37 10.05 74.81 6.77
CA ALA A 37 9.99 73.47 7.33
C ALA A 37 9.10 72.58 6.45
N LEU A 38 9.65 71.45 6.01
CA LEU A 38 8.90 70.49 5.22
C LEU A 38 7.87 69.80 6.12
N PRO A 39 6.69 69.44 5.60
CA PRO A 39 5.73 68.67 6.38
C PRO A 39 6.38 67.36 6.86
N LEU A 40 6.24 67.06 8.16
CA LEU A 40 6.75 65.87 8.84
C LEU A 40 8.27 65.86 9.17
N GLU A 41 8.97 66.98 9.02
CA GLU A 41 10.40 67.08 9.36
C GLU A 41 10.69 66.87 10.87
N ASP A 42 9.68 67.09 11.72
CA ASP A 42 9.76 66.88 13.17
C ASP A 42 9.30 65.47 13.63
N VAL A 43 8.91 64.59 12.70
CA VAL A 43 8.36 63.28 13.02
C VAL A 43 9.47 62.23 13.07
N PHE A 44 9.95 61.96 14.28
CA PHE A 44 10.89 60.88 14.53
C PHE A 44 10.14 59.56 14.73
N PHE A 45 10.37 58.58 13.85
CA PHE A 45 9.91 57.21 14.06
C PHE A 45 10.75 56.53 15.14
N TYR A 46 10.20 56.44 16.34
CA TYR A 46 10.81 55.66 17.42
C TYR A 46 10.45 54.18 17.27
N CYS A 47 11.40 53.38 16.83
CA CYS A 47 11.28 51.92 16.85
C CYS A 47 11.53 51.40 18.27
N LYS A 48 10.47 51.24 19.07
CA LYS A 48 10.54 50.59 20.39
C LYS A 48 11.05 49.15 20.22
N LYS A 49 12.20 48.83 20.81
CA LYS A 49 12.69 47.44 20.90
C LYS A 49 11.83 46.70 21.92
N ILE A 50 10.95 45.83 21.44
CA ILE A 50 10.18 44.93 22.29
C ILE A 50 11.01 43.66 22.49
N ASP A 51 11.43 43.41 23.73
CA ASP A 51 12.09 42.17 24.11
C ASP A 51 11.04 41.12 24.52
N ASN A 52 10.81 40.14 23.63
CA ASN A 52 9.88 39.03 23.86
C ASN A 52 10.60 37.77 24.38
N SER A 53 11.85 37.88 24.86
CA SER A 53 12.64 36.72 25.33
C SER A 53 12.00 35.95 26.48
N ARG A 54 11.08 36.57 27.22
CA ARG A 54 10.35 35.99 28.35
C ARG A 54 8.91 35.60 28.01
N LEU A 55 8.51 35.71 26.75
CA LEU A 55 7.17 35.34 26.31
C LEU A 55 7.12 33.83 26.10
N GLU A 56 6.73 33.09 27.13
CA GLU A 56 6.36 31.69 26.99
C GLU A 56 4.92 31.61 26.47
N ARG A 57 4.71 30.79 25.43
CA ARG A 57 3.37 30.55 24.88
C ARG A 57 2.57 29.77 25.91
N GLU A 58 1.44 30.32 26.33
CA GLU A 58 0.53 29.62 27.20
C GLU A 58 -0.02 28.38 26.49
N HIS A 59 0.16 27.23 27.15
CA HIS A 59 -0.14 25.95 26.56
C HIS A 59 -1.65 25.71 26.60
N ASP A 60 -2.35 25.90 25.48
CA ASP A 60 -3.79 25.64 25.38
C ASP A 60 -4.08 24.12 25.47
N PRO A 61 -4.69 23.64 26.57
CA PRO A 61 -4.99 22.21 26.73
C PRO A 61 -6.09 21.72 25.77
N LYS A 62 -6.93 22.62 25.24
CA LYS A 62 -8.03 22.25 24.33
C LYS A 62 -7.54 21.90 22.94
N ALA A 63 -6.47 22.55 22.47
CA ALA A 63 -5.86 22.29 21.18
C ALA A 63 -5.33 20.84 21.07
N GLN A 64 -4.77 20.31 22.16
CA GLN A 64 -4.31 18.92 22.19
C GLN A 64 -5.48 17.93 22.15
N GLY A 65 -6.56 18.18 22.91
CA GLY A 65 -7.75 17.34 22.89
C GLY A 65 -8.40 17.25 21.51
N ALA A 66 -8.48 18.38 20.79
CA ALA A 66 -9.01 18.41 19.42
C ALA A 66 -8.19 17.54 18.46
N CYS A 67 -6.86 17.66 18.47
CA CYS A 67 -5.98 16.84 17.64
C CYS A 67 -6.11 15.34 17.96
N TRP A 68 -6.10 14.97 19.24
CA TRP A 68 -6.25 13.57 19.66
C TRP A 68 -7.63 12.99 19.29
N SER A 69 -8.69 13.79 19.38
CA SER A 69 -10.03 13.36 18.97
C SER A 69 -10.13 13.12 17.46
N ALA A 70 -9.48 13.95 16.65
CA ALA A 70 -9.42 13.79 15.20
C ALA A 70 -8.63 12.54 14.80
N ILE A 71 -7.48 12.30 15.44
CA ILE A 71 -6.67 11.10 15.23
C ILE A 71 -7.46 9.84 15.65
N GLY A 72 -8.08 9.86 16.83
CA GLY A 72 -8.91 8.76 17.31
C GLY A 72 -10.07 8.46 16.36
N GLY A 73 -10.77 9.50 15.89
CA GLY A 73 -11.84 9.37 14.91
C GLY A 73 -11.35 8.73 13.60
N ALA A 74 -10.22 9.19 13.07
CA ALA A 74 -9.63 8.62 11.85
C ALA A 74 -9.27 7.14 12.02
N VAL A 75 -8.68 6.76 13.17
CA VAL A 75 -8.35 5.36 13.47
C VAL A 75 -9.61 4.49 13.57
N VAL A 76 -10.66 4.98 14.23
CA VAL A 76 -11.93 4.25 14.33
C VAL A 76 -12.56 4.04 12.96
N VAL A 77 -12.60 5.07 12.12
CA VAL A 77 -13.12 4.97 10.75
C VAL A 77 -12.31 3.97 9.93
N LEU A 78 -10.98 4.02 10.01
CA LEU A 78 -10.11 3.07 9.34
C LEU A 78 -10.35 1.63 9.81
N ALA A 79 -10.46 1.42 11.13
CA ALA A 79 -10.72 0.10 11.70
C ALA A 79 -12.08 -0.45 11.25
N LEU A 80 -13.13 0.37 11.22
CA LEU A 80 -14.46 -0.01 10.75
C LEU A 80 -14.44 -0.37 9.25
N LEU A 81 -13.82 0.46 8.42
CA LEU A 81 -13.69 0.19 6.98
C LEU A 81 -12.94 -1.12 6.74
N THR A 82 -11.82 -1.31 7.42
CA THR A 82 -11.01 -2.53 7.27
C THR A 82 -11.79 -3.76 7.76
N GLY A 83 -12.49 -3.65 8.88
CA GLY A 83 -13.31 -4.72 9.45
C GLY A 83 -14.49 -5.14 8.57
N VAL A 84 -15.08 -4.21 7.82
CA VAL A 84 -16.18 -4.51 6.86
C VAL A 84 -15.64 -5.05 5.54
N LEU A 85 -14.54 -4.50 5.01
CA LEU A 85 -14.01 -4.88 3.70
C LEU A 85 -13.21 -6.19 3.75
N ALA A 86 -12.42 -6.44 4.79
CA ALA A 86 -11.54 -7.62 4.84
C ALA A 86 -12.29 -8.96 4.72
N PRO A 87 -13.44 -9.18 5.41
CA PRO A 87 -14.22 -10.41 5.23
C PRO A 87 -14.75 -10.60 3.82
N SER A 88 -15.08 -9.50 3.12
CA SER A 88 -15.60 -9.56 1.74
C SER A 88 -14.55 -10.04 0.73
N VAL A 89 -13.30 -9.61 0.90
CA VAL A 89 -12.18 -10.06 0.05
C VAL A 89 -11.82 -11.51 0.37
N ALA A 90 -11.82 -11.87 1.66
CA ALA A 90 -11.57 -13.25 2.08
C ALA A 90 -12.65 -14.23 1.57
N SER A 91 -13.92 -13.85 1.64
CA SER A 91 -15.04 -14.69 1.22
C SER A 91 -15.10 -14.89 -0.29
N THR A 92 -14.83 -13.83 -1.08
CA THR A 92 -14.74 -13.92 -2.53
C THR A 92 -13.59 -14.82 -2.98
N MET A 93 -12.42 -14.67 -2.38
CA MET A 93 -11.27 -15.54 -2.66
C MET A 93 -11.53 -17.01 -2.29
N ALA A 94 -12.16 -17.25 -1.15
CA ALA A 94 -12.59 -18.59 -0.75
C ALA A 94 -13.62 -19.18 -1.73
N GLY A 95 -14.54 -18.36 -2.23
CA GLY A 95 -15.51 -18.73 -3.26
C GLY A 95 -14.83 -19.18 -4.55
N TYR A 96 -13.85 -18.42 -5.05
CA TYR A 96 -13.10 -18.81 -6.25
C TYR A 96 -12.34 -20.13 -6.08
N LYS A 97 -11.69 -20.32 -4.93
CA LYS A 97 -11.01 -21.60 -4.63
C LYS A 97 -12.00 -22.76 -4.60
N LEU A 98 -13.16 -22.56 -3.98
CA LEU A 98 -14.20 -23.58 -3.92
C LEU A 98 -14.73 -23.94 -5.31
N GLU A 99 -14.92 -22.94 -6.17
CA GLU A 99 -15.38 -23.16 -7.54
C GLU A 99 -14.32 -23.88 -8.39
N ALA A 100 -13.04 -23.52 -8.22
CA ALA A 100 -11.94 -24.22 -8.88
C ALA A 100 -11.88 -25.69 -8.46
N LEU A 101 -11.97 -25.97 -7.15
CA LEU A 101 -11.97 -27.34 -6.64
C LEU A 101 -13.18 -28.16 -7.14
N ARG A 102 -14.36 -27.54 -7.22
CA ARG A 102 -15.56 -28.20 -7.78
C ARG A 102 -15.42 -28.51 -9.27
N ALA A 103 -14.80 -27.62 -10.03
CA ALA A 103 -14.54 -27.86 -11.44
C ALA A 103 -13.57 -29.04 -11.63
N GLU A 104 -12.52 -29.10 -10.81
CA GLU A 104 -11.55 -30.21 -10.80
C GLU A 104 -12.20 -31.54 -10.39
N GLU A 105 -13.01 -31.54 -9.34
CA GLU A 105 -13.78 -32.73 -8.92
C GLU A 105 -14.66 -33.26 -10.05
N ARG A 106 -15.39 -32.39 -10.75
CA ARG A 106 -16.22 -32.78 -11.90
C ARG A 106 -15.39 -33.38 -13.02
N SER A 107 -14.26 -32.74 -13.37
CA SER A 107 -13.36 -33.24 -14.40
C SER A 107 -12.83 -34.64 -14.07
N LEU A 108 -12.42 -34.87 -12.82
CA LEU A 108 -11.92 -36.17 -12.37
C LEU A 108 -13.02 -37.24 -12.36
N LEU A 109 -14.26 -36.87 -12.00
CA LEU A 109 -15.39 -37.81 -12.05
C LEU A 109 -15.73 -38.20 -13.49
N ASP A 110 -15.67 -37.26 -14.43
CA ASP A 110 -15.91 -37.54 -15.84
C ASP A 110 -14.79 -38.40 -16.44
N GLU A 111 -13.54 -38.11 -16.11
CA GLU A 111 -12.39 -38.94 -16.50
C GLU A 111 -12.54 -40.36 -15.93
N ARG A 112 -12.88 -40.50 -14.64
CA ARG A 112 -13.13 -41.80 -14.03
C ARG A 112 -14.22 -42.58 -14.77
N ARG A 113 -15.36 -41.95 -15.07
CA ARG A 113 -16.45 -42.59 -15.84
C ARG A 113 -15.97 -43.04 -17.21
N THR A 114 -15.15 -42.23 -17.89
CA THR A 114 -14.61 -42.60 -19.20
C THR A 114 -13.68 -43.82 -19.11
N LEU A 115 -12.84 -43.88 -18.07
CA LEU A 115 -11.96 -45.02 -17.82
C LEU A 115 -12.75 -46.28 -17.46
N GLU A 116 -13.80 -46.16 -16.64
CA GLU A 116 -14.69 -47.30 -16.31
C GLU A 116 -15.40 -47.83 -17.56
N LEU A 117 -15.84 -46.96 -18.47
CA LEU A 117 -16.41 -47.38 -19.76
C LEU A 117 -15.39 -48.08 -20.65
N GLN A 118 -14.17 -47.54 -20.74
CA GLN A 118 -13.09 -48.18 -21.49
C GLN A 118 -12.74 -49.54 -20.89
N GLU A 119 -12.61 -49.64 -19.57
CA GLU A 119 -12.35 -50.91 -18.89
C GLU A 119 -13.45 -51.94 -19.18
N ALA A 120 -14.71 -51.55 -19.08
CA ALA A 120 -15.84 -52.43 -19.41
C ALA A 120 -15.83 -52.87 -20.89
N GLU A 121 -15.46 -51.99 -21.81
CA GLU A 121 -15.30 -52.33 -23.23
C GLU A 121 -14.12 -53.30 -23.44
N LEU A 122 -12.99 -53.05 -22.77
CA LEU A 122 -11.80 -53.91 -22.86
C LEU A 122 -12.07 -55.31 -22.29
N LEU A 123 -12.85 -55.41 -21.22
CA LEU A 123 -13.27 -56.64 -20.54
C LEU A 123 -14.53 -57.27 -21.15
N SER A 124 -15.09 -56.72 -22.22
CA SER A 124 -16.28 -57.28 -22.84
C SER A 124 -16.03 -58.72 -23.30
N PRO A 125 -16.98 -59.64 -23.06
CA PRO A 125 -16.79 -61.07 -23.35
C PRO A 125 -16.50 -61.32 -24.83
N ASP A 126 -17.17 -60.60 -25.74
CA ASP A 126 -16.95 -60.70 -27.17
C ASP A 126 -15.52 -60.33 -27.58
N ARG A 127 -14.93 -59.31 -26.93
CA ARG A 127 -13.56 -58.88 -27.19
C ARG A 127 -12.55 -59.85 -26.61
N LEU A 128 -12.78 -60.33 -25.39
CA LEU A 128 -11.95 -61.37 -24.77
C LEU A 128 -11.98 -62.66 -25.58
N GLU A 129 -13.13 -63.06 -26.13
CA GLU A 129 -13.25 -64.25 -26.97
C GLU A 129 -12.53 -64.08 -28.31
N ARG A 130 -12.61 -62.90 -28.95
CA ARG A 130 -11.80 -62.59 -30.15
C ARG A 130 -10.31 -62.68 -29.84
N LEU A 131 -9.87 -62.07 -28.74
CA LEU A 131 -8.47 -62.08 -28.32
C LEU A 131 -7.99 -63.51 -27.98
N ALA A 132 -8.85 -64.33 -27.35
CA ALA A 132 -8.57 -65.72 -27.05
C ALA A 132 -8.45 -66.57 -28.32
N ARG A 133 -9.28 -66.32 -29.34
CA ARG A 133 -9.14 -66.99 -30.66
C ARG A 133 -7.85 -66.57 -31.38
N GLU A 134 -7.52 -65.28 -31.37
CA GLU A 134 -6.28 -64.78 -31.99
C GLU A 134 -5.01 -65.33 -31.31
N GLN A 135 -5.04 -65.47 -29.99
CA GLN A 135 -3.93 -66.00 -29.19
C GLN A 135 -4.00 -67.52 -28.98
N ASN A 136 -4.89 -68.24 -29.67
CA ASN A 136 -4.95 -69.69 -29.57
C ASN A 136 -5.20 -70.19 -28.12
N LEU A 137 -5.97 -69.42 -27.34
CA LEU A 137 -6.38 -69.69 -25.95
C LEU A 137 -7.83 -70.22 -25.88
N VAL A 138 -8.25 -70.96 -26.91
CA VAL A 138 -9.61 -71.52 -27.00
C VAL A 138 -9.67 -72.83 -26.20
N THR A 139 -10.82 -73.12 -25.58
CA THR A 139 -11.03 -74.36 -24.84
C THR A 139 -10.80 -75.56 -25.76
N PRO A 140 -9.86 -76.47 -25.42
CA PRO A 140 -9.55 -77.62 -26.26
C PRO A 140 -10.76 -78.54 -26.38
N ALA A 141 -10.95 -79.13 -27.55
CA ALA A 141 -12.02 -80.09 -27.77
C ALA A 141 -11.82 -81.33 -26.89
N SER A 142 -12.94 -81.96 -26.48
CA SER A 142 -12.95 -83.19 -25.69
C SER A 142 -12.05 -84.26 -26.34
N GLY A 143 -10.89 -84.55 -25.73
CA GLY A 143 -9.90 -85.53 -26.21
C GLY A 143 -8.55 -84.96 -26.69
N GLN A 144 -8.37 -83.63 -26.76
CA GLN A 144 -7.13 -83.01 -27.20
C GLN A 144 -6.11 -82.90 -26.06
N VAL A 145 -4.91 -83.49 -26.23
CA VAL A 145 -3.84 -83.52 -25.21
C VAL A 145 -2.61 -82.78 -25.73
N PHE A 146 -2.22 -81.70 -25.06
CA PHE A 146 -0.98 -80.98 -25.34
C PHE A 146 0.13 -81.44 -24.40
N ARG A 147 1.26 -81.92 -24.96
CA ARG A 147 2.46 -82.21 -24.18
C ARG A 147 3.29 -80.94 -24.02
N LEU A 148 3.49 -80.51 -22.78
CA LEU A 148 4.45 -79.47 -22.41
C LEU A 148 5.82 -80.13 -22.27
N ASP A 149 6.72 -79.92 -23.23
CA ASP A 149 8.10 -80.39 -23.09
C ASP A 149 8.84 -79.52 -22.08
N GLY A 150 9.19 -80.13 -20.95
CA GLY A 150 9.79 -79.47 -19.79
C GLY A 150 11.20 -78.96 -20.06
N LYS A 151 11.32 -77.77 -20.63
CA LYS A 151 12.43 -76.88 -20.35
C LYS A 151 11.85 -75.56 -19.88
N SER A 152 12.06 -75.29 -18.59
CA SER A 152 11.54 -74.14 -17.85
C SER A 152 12.09 -72.84 -18.42
N ASP A 153 11.41 -72.32 -19.45
CA ASP A 153 11.61 -70.96 -19.95
C ASP A 153 10.23 -70.37 -20.28
N GLY A 154 9.39 -70.26 -19.24
CA GLY A 154 8.17 -69.43 -19.23
C GLY A 154 7.06 -69.69 -20.28
N ALA A 155 7.17 -70.70 -21.14
CA ALA A 155 6.23 -70.91 -22.24
C ALA A 155 4.98 -71.67 -21.78
N VAL A 156 3.87 -70.95 -21.63
CA VAL A 156 2.52 -71.52 -21.44
C VAL A 156 2.02 -72.16 -22.75
N ALA A 157 1.33 -73.30 -22.65
CA ALA A 157 0.76 -73.99 -23.82
C ALA A 157 -0.25 -73.09 -24.56
N MET A 158 0.06 -72.72 -25.81
CA MET A 158 -0.89 -72.11 -26.73
C MET A 158 -1.42 -73.18 -27.69
N ALA A 159 -2.74 -73.26 -27.85
CA ALA A 159 -3.42 -74.28 -28.63
C ALA A 159 -3.48 -73.90 -30.12
N ARG A 160 -2.47 -74.33 -30.89
CA ARG A 160 -2.33 -74.07 -32.33
C ARG A 160 -3.52 -74.50 -33.18
#